data_AF-A0A2R6CMT6-F1
#
_entry.id   AF-A0A2R6CMT6-F1
#
_cell.length_a   1.000
_cell.length_b   1.000
_cell.length_c   1.000
_cell.angle_alpha   90.00
_cell.angle_beta   90.00
_cell.angle_gamma   90.00
#
_symmetry.space_group_name_H-M   'P 1'
#
loop_
_entity.id
_entity.type
_entity.pdbx_description
1 polymer ?
#
loop_
_entity_poly.entity_id
_entity_poly.type
_entity_poly.pdbx_seq_one_letter_code
_entity_poly.pdbx_strand_id
1 'polypeptide(L)'
;MTSRPRPIDLNRSLVPGLIAVALFVIMTLVFLTANGTAPFESAFETDGFADVSVVAGIGYALIGAAEAAGSEVLYRTTENFLVALILVAVLLDAALDGALMLAKRDDGGDG
;
A
#
# COMPACT_ATOMS: atom_id res chain seq x y z
N MET A 1 39.10 -9.09 20.09
CA MET A 1 39.26 -8.63 18.69
C MET A 1 37.92 -8.09 18.25
N THR A 2 37.78 -6.77 18.10
CA THR A 2 36.53 -6.17 17.63
C THR A 2 36.72 -5.86 16.15
N SER A 3 35.88 -6.43 15.30
CA SER A 3 35.90 -6.15 13.86
C SER A 3 35.62 -4.66 13.65
N ARG A 4 36.51 -3.96 12.93
CA ARG A 4 36.26 -2.56 12.51
C ARG A 4 34.97 -2.50 11.67
N PRO A 5 34.08 -1.52 11.91
CA PRO A 5 32.92 -1.31 11.06
C PRO A 5 33.39 -1.01 9.63
N ARG A 6 32.96 -1.86 8.69
CA ARG A 6 33.22 -1.66 7.27
C ARG A 6 32.13 -0.73 6.74
N PRO A 7 32.47 0.37 6.05
CA PRO A 7 31.46 1.22 5.43
C PRO A 7 30.67 0.39 4.41
N ILE A 8 29.35 0.62 4.35
CA ILE A 8 28.48 -0.03 3.36
C ILE A 8 28.87 0.52 1.99
N ASP A 9 29.22 -0.37 1.07
CA ASP A 9 29.55 0.03 -0.30
C ASP A 9 28.31 0.60 -0.98
N LEU A 10 28.36 1.90 -1.29
CA LEU A 10 27.29 2.61 -1.97
C LEU A 10 27.27 2.23 -3.45
N ASN A 11 26.88 1.00 -3.76
CA ASN A 11 26.94 0.40 -5.09
C ASN A 11 25.53 0.05 -5.63
N ARG A 12 25.46 -0.65 -6.77
CA ARG A 12 24.20 -1.02 -7.44
C ARG A 12 23.26 -1.89 -6.57
N SER A 13 23.75 -2.47 -5.47
CA SER A 13 22.93 -3.19 -4.48
C SER A 13 21.95 -2.31 -3.72
N LEU A 14 22.14 -0.98 -3.70
CA LEU A 14 21.20 -0.04 -3.08
C LEU A 14 20.02 0.35 -3.98
N VAL A 15 20.10 0.05 -5.28
CA VAL A 15 19.03 0.41 -6.23
C VAL A 15 17.66 -0.12 -5.81
N PRO A 16 17.50 -1.39 -5.38
CA PRO A 16 16.23 -1.89 -4.87
C PRO A 16 15.73 -1.12 -3.63
N GLY A 17 16.64 -0.80 -2.69
CA GLY A 17 16.30 -0.02 -1.50
C GLY A 17 15.84 1.39 -1.84
N LEU A 18 16.49 2.05 -2.81
CA LEU A 18 16.10 3.36 -3.29
C LEU A 18 14.73 3.34 -3.96
N ILE A 19 14.43 2.30 -4.75
CA ILE A 19 13.10 2.10 -5.37
C ILE A 19 12.04 1.96 -4.29
N ALA A 20 12.30 1.19 -3.22
CA ALA A 20 11.37 1.04 -2.11
C ALA A 20 11.10 2.38 -1.40
N VAL A 21 12.13 3.19 -1.15
CA VAL A 21 11.97 4.53 -0.58
C VAL A 21 11.17 5.45 -1.51
N ALA A 22 11.43 5.40 -2.82
CA ALA A 22 10.67 6.18 -3.79
C ALA A 22 9.18 5.79 -3.79
N LEU A 23 8.87 4.48 -3.76
CA LEU A 23 7.51 3.98 -3.66
C LEU A 23 6.82 4.43 -2.37
N PHE A 24 7.54 4.41 -1.24
CA PHE A 24 7.04 4.89 0.04
C PHE A 24 6.67 6.38 0.01
N VAL A 25 7.50 7.23 -0.62
CA VAL A 25 7.22 8.65 -0.79
C VAL A 25 5.98 8.87 -1.65
N ILE A 26 5.86 8.14 -2.76
CA ILE A 26 4.67 8.20 -3.63
C ILE A 26 3.42 7.82 -2.83
N MET A 27 3.47 6.74 -2.05
CA MET A 27 2.33 6.31 -1.24
C MET A 27 1.95 7.32 -0.17
N THR A 28 2.95 7.90 0.48
CA THR A 28 2.75 8.98 1.46
C THR A 28 2.03 10.17 0.82
N LEU A 29 2.45 10.60 -0.37
CA LEU A 29 1.80 11.70 -1.09
C LEU A 29 0.36 11.36 -1.49
N VAL A 30 0.11 10.13 -1.96
CA VAL A 30 -1.25 9.67 -2.29
C VAL A 30 -2.16 9.71 -1.07
N PHE A 31 -1.71 9.19 0.08
CA PHE A 31 -2.54 9.19 1.29
C PHE A 31 -2.80 10.60 1.84
N LEU A 32 -1.80 11.48 1.82
CA LEU A 32 -1.99 12.87 2.26
C LEU A 32 -2.92 13.66 1.32
N THR A 33 -2.96 13.33 0.03
CA THR A 33 -3.81 14.04 -0.95
C THR A 33 -5.16 13.37 -1.20
N ALA A 34 -5.45 12.24 -0.54
CA ALA A 34 -6.64 11.43 -0.81
C ALA A 34 -7.96 12.18 -0.54
N ASN A 35 -7.98 13.10 0.41
CA ASN A 35 -9.17 13.90 0.75
C ASN A 35 -9.27 15.20 -0.09
N GLY A 36 -8.43 15.38 -1.11
CA GLY A 36 -8.42 16.58 -1.95
C GLY A 36 -7.84 17.82 -1.25
N THR A 37 -7.31 17.68 -0.05
CA THR A 37 -6.63 18.74 0.70
C THR A 37 -5.14 18.78 0.38
N ALA A 38 -4.50 19.93 0.58
CA ALA A 38 -3.07 20.06 0.36
C ALA A 38 -2.31 19.14 1.34
N PRO A 39 -1.13 18.59 0.97
CA PRO A 39 -0.42 17.58 1.77
C PRO A 39 -0.10 18.00 3.22
N PHE A 40 -0.04 19.31 3.46
CA PHE A 40 0.22 19.89 4.78
C PHE A 40 -1.06 20.16 5.57
N GLU A 41 -2.21 20.36 4.93
CA GLU A 41 -3.49 20.55 5.61
C GLU A 41 -4.04 19.21 6.12
N SER A 42 -3.95 18.16 5.29
CA SER A 42 -4.36 16.79 5.65
C SER A 42 -3.62 16.21 6.86
N ALA A 43 -2.39 16.67 7.13
CA ALA A 43 -1.57 16.19 8.23
C ALA A 43 -2.06 16.69 9.61
N PHE A 44 -2.86 17.76 9.64
CA PHE A 44 -3.41 18.35 10.85
C PHE A 44 -4.94 18.26 10.93
N GLU A 45 -5.59 17.74 9.89
CA GLU A 45 -7.02 17.50 9.86
C GLU A 45 -7.37 16.25 10.66
N THR A 46 -8.07 16.43 11.78
CA THR A 46 -8.49 15.34 12.67
C THR A 46 -9.96 14.96 12.49
N ASP A 47 -10.67 15.59 11.55
CA ASP A 47 -12.03 15.21 11.20
C ASP A 47 -11.96 13.81 10.56
N GLY A 48 -12.25 12.80 11.38
CA GLY A 48 -12.27 11.41 10.96
C GLY A 48 -13.39 11.14 9.96
N PHE A 49 -13.51 9.89 9.53
CA PHE A 49 -14.67 9.47 8.76
C PHE A 49 -15.95 9.78 9.54
N ALA A 50 -16.95 10.36 8.88
CA ALA A 50 -18.30 10.53 9.43
C ALA A 50 -18.85 9.19 9.96
N ASP A 51 -20.02 9.18 10.60
CA ASP A 51 -20.66 8.00 11.23
C ASP A 51 -21.10 6.94 10.18
N VAL A 52 -20.13 6.45 9.43
CA VAL A 52 -20.19 5.81 8.12
C VAL A 52 -19.15 4.70 8.13
N SER A 53 -19.61 3.46 7.98
CA SER A 53 -18.74 2.30 7.98
C SER A 53 -18.19 2.01 6.59
N VAL A 54 -16.89 2.27 6.38
CA VAL A 54 -16.16 1.89 5.17
C VAL A 54 -16.22 0.38 4.95
N VAL A 55 -16.12 -0.41 6.02
CA VAL A 55 -16.19 -1.88 5.96
C VAL A 55 -17.55 -2.35 5.45
N ALA A 56 -18.64 -1.76 5.94
CA ALA A 56 -19.98 -2.09 5.46
C ALA A 56 -20.14 -1.70 3.99
N GLY A 57 -19.65 -0.52 3.59
CA GLY A 57 -19.63 -0.08 2.20
C GLY A 57 -18.97 -1.12 1.29
N ILE A 58 -17.73 -1.50 1.60
CA ILE A 58 -16.97 -2.50 0.82
C ILE A 58 -17.75 -3.82 0.73
N GLY A 59 -18.32 -4.30 1.85
CA GLY A 59 -19.10 -5.54 1.89
C GLY A 59 -20.31 -5.51 0.96
N TYR A 60 -21.08 -4.42 0.99
CA TYR A 60 -22.23 -4.24 0.10
C TYR A 60 -21.82 -4.15 -1.37
N ALA A 61 -20.71 -3.50 -1.67
CA ALA A 61 -20.23 -3.37 -3.03
C ALA A 61 -19.74 -4.72 -3.61
N LEU A 62 -19.12 -5.58 -2.80
CA LEU A 62 -18.66 -6.91 -3.24
C LEU A 62 -19.79 -7.84 -3.69
N ILE A 63 -20.99 -7.68 -3.13
CA ILE A 63 -22.17 -8.48 -3.49
C ILE A 63 -23.06 -7.77 -4.53
N GLY A 64 -22.62 -6.65 -5.10
CA GLY A 64 -23.39 -5.87 -6.06
C GLY A 64 -24.58 -5.13 -5.45
N ALA A 65 -24.61 -4.93 -4.13
CA ALA A 65 -25.68 -4.24 -3.40
C ALA A 65 -25.20 -2.91 -2.80
N ALA A 66 -24.31 -2.20 -3.51
CA ALA A 66 -23.62 -1.03 -3.00
C ALA A 66 -24.57 0.11 -2.56
N GLU A 67 -25.74 0.21 -3.19
CA GLU A 67 -26.84 1.12 -2.81
C GLU A 67 -27.37 0.89 -1.37
N ALA A 68 -27.23 -0.32 -0.82
CA ALA A 68 -27.62 -0.64 0.55
C ALA A 68 -26.61 -0.14 1.60
N ALA A 69 -25.46 0.40 1.17
CA ALA A 69 -24.44 0.96 2.05
C ALA A 69 -24.83 2.32 2.68
N GLY A 70 -25.94 2.92 2.25
CA GLY A 70 -26.47 4.16 2.82
C GLY A 70 -26.33 5.35 1.88
N SER A 71 -25.51 6.33 2.24
CA SER A 71 -25.47 7.60 1.48
C SER A 71 -24.99 7.41 0.04
N GLU A 72 -25.57 8.18 -0.89
CA GLU A 72 -25.21 8.19 -2.31
C GLU A 72 -23.70 8.39 -2.54
N VAL A 73 -23.07 9.22 -1.68
CA VAL A 73 -21.63 9.52 -1.72
C VAL A 73 -20.80 8.27 -1.36
N LEU A 74 -21.25 7.49 -0.39
CA LEU A 74 -20.59 6.26 0.07
C LEU A 74 -20.59 5.20 -1.03
N TYR A 75 -21.77 4.96 -1.61
CA TYR A 75 -21.98 3.94 -2.64
C TYR A 75 -21.08 4.19 -3.86
N ARG A 76 -21.16 5.39 -4.47
CA ARG A 76 -20.39 5.70 -5.69
C ARG A 76 -18.89 5.68 -5.48
N THR A 77 -18.43 6.10 -4.30
CA THR A 77 -16.99 6.09 -3.97
C THR A 77 -16.49 4.68 -3.69
N THR A 78 -17.31 3.86 -3.03
CA THR A 78 -16.94 2.47 -2.69
C THR A 78 -16.84 1.60 -3.93
N GLU A 79 -17.74 1.74 -4.90
CA GLU A 79 -17.70 0.95 -6.14
C GLU A 79 -16.42 1.24 -6.94
N ASN A 80 -16.05 2.51 -7.08
CA ASN A 80 -14.78 2.88 -7.72
C ASN A 80 -13.56 2.39 -6.93
N PHE A 81 -13.64 2.40 -5.59
CA PHE A 81 -12.57 1.91 -4.73
C PHE A 81 -12.39 0.39 -4.84
N LEU A 82 -13.44 -0.40 -5.07
CA LEU A 82 -13.33 -1.86 -5.18
C LEU A 82 -12.34 -2.30 -6.25
N VAL A 83 -12.36 -1.65 -7.42
CA VAL A 83 -11.42 -1.99 -8.50
C VAL A 83 -9.98 -1.74 -8.04
N ALA A 84 -9.72 -0.60 -7.42
CA ALA A 84 -8.41 -0.27 -6.88
C ALA A 84 -7.99 -1.26 -5.77
N LEU A 85 -8.91 -1.62 -4.87
CA LEU A 85 -8.70 -2.59 -3.80
C LEU A 85 -8.30 -3.96 -4.34
N ILE A 86 -9.00 -4.45 -5.38
CA ILE A 86 -8.70 -5.73 -6.02
C ILE A 86 -7.33 -5.68 -6.72
N LEU A 87 -7.02 -4.59 -7.41
CA LEU A 87 -5.69 -4.41 -8.03
C LEU A 87 -4.56 -4.42 -7.00
N VAL A 88 -4.77 -3.75 -5.85
CA VAL A 88 -3.81 -3.78 -4.74
C VAL A 88 -3.67 -5.19 -4.17
N ALA A 89 -4.76 -5.94 -4.02
CA ALA A 89 -4.70 -7.32 -3.55
C ALA A 89 -3.85 -8.21 -4.47
N VAL A 90 -4.06 -8.11 -5.79
CA VAL A 90 -3.26 -8.84 -6.79
C VAL A 90 -1.78 -8.41 -6.75
N LEU A 91 -1.52 -7.10 -6.61
CA LEU A 91 -0.17 -6.59 -6.53
C LEU A 91 0.56 -7.08 -5.27
N LEU A 92 -0.12 -7.08 -4.12
CA LEU A 92 0.43 -7.57 -2.86
C LEU A 92 0.75 -9.06 -2.91
N ASP A 93 -0.09 -9.86 -3.57
CA ASP A 93 0.15 -11.29 -3.82
C ASP A 93 1.43 -11.50 -4.64
N ALA A 94 1.57 -10.82 -5.77
CA ALA A 94 2.77 -10.89 -6.60
C ALA A 94 4.04 -10.38 -5.88
N ALA A 95 3.89 -9.35 -5.04
CA ALA A 95 5.00 -8.82 -4.24
C ALA A 95 5.44 -9.83 -3.16
N LEU A 96 4.49 -10.52 -2.52
CA LEU A 96 4.76 -11.59 -1.57
C LEU A 96 5.48 -12.75 -2.25
N ASP A 97 5.02 -13.17 -3.41
CA ASP A 97 5.68 -14.21 -4.22
C ASP A 97 7.09 -13.80 -4.62
N GLY A 98 7.28 -12.56 -5.08
CA GLY A 98 8.59 -12.00 -5.40
C GLY A 98 9.51 -11.99 -4.17
N ALA A 99 9.01 -11.58 -3.01
CA ALA A 99 9.76 -11.59 -1.76
C ALA A 99 10.16 -13.01 -1.35
N LEU A 100 9.26 -13.99 -1.50
CA LEU A 100 9.55 -15.40 -1.22
C LEU A 100 10.57 -15.98 -2.20
N MET A 101 10.49 -15.65 -3.50
CA MET A 101 11.46 -16.05 -4.51
C MET A 101 12.85 -15.49 -4.21
N LEU A 102 12.93 -14.22 -3.80
CA LEU A 102 14.19 -13.55 -3.41
C LEU A 102 14.75 -14.07 -2.08
N ALA A 103 13.88 -14.47 -1.15
CA ALA A 103 14.27 -15.00 0.15
C ALA A 103 14.81 -16.42 0.06
N LYS A 104 14.32 -17.22 -0.90
CA LYS A 104 14.90 -18.53 -1.20
C LYS A 104 16.31 -18.34 -1.75
N ARG A 105 17.30 -18.77 -0.97
CA ARG A 105 18.63 -19.05 -1.50
C ARG A 105 18.57 -20.46 -2.08
N ASP A 106 18.98 -20.62 -3.33
CA ASP A 106 19.22 -21.95 -3.87
C ASP A 106 20.32 -22.58 -2.99
N ASP A 107 19.94 -23.58 -2.20
CA ASP A 107 20.87 -24.50 -1.55
C ASP A 107 21.49 -25.36 -2.66
N GLY A 108 22.40 -24.75 -3.43
CA GLY A 108 23.24 -25.44 -4.39
C GLY A 108 24.08 -26.46 -3.64
N GLY A 109 23.67 -27.72 -3.73
CA GLY A 109 24.32 -28.87 -3.13
C GLY A 109 25.77 -29.06 -3.60
N ASP A 110 26.49 -29.80 -2.77
CA ASP A 110 27.92 -30.10 -2.80
C ASP A 110 28.53 -30.44 -4.17
N GLY A 111 29.76 -29.94 -4.34
CA GLY A 111 30.78 -30.31 -5.30
C GLY A 111 32.09 -29.61 -4.99
#